data_AF-A0A534R1P4-F1
#
_entry.id   AF-A0A534R1P4-F1
#
_cell.length_a   1.000
_cell.length_b   1.000
_cell.length_c   1.000
_cell.angle_alpha   90.00
_cell.angle_beta   90.00
_cell.angle_gamma   90.00
#
_symmetry.space_group_name_H-M   'P 1'
#
loop_
_entity.id
_entity.type
_entity.pdbx_description
1 polymer ?
#
loop_
_entity_poly.entity_id
_entity_poly.type
_entity_poly.pdbx_seq_one_letter_code
_entity_poly.pdbx_strand_id
1 'polypeptide(L)'
;MGLHDAEWESRLREGPESIEALLRRFRPFSAHRVLRPFVEAYRVVADALEPRPAEAPLEEEAFLRACMALGQQYVLQRRILSPESVSQVLFATALSLARNRGLVDPGAPDLVERRRAFAEELREVTRRVDAVDALVAARHTGLID
;
A
#
# COMPACT_ATOMS: atom_id res chain seq x y z
N MET A 1 -23.48 15.15 -12.94
CA MET A 1 -22.17 14.58 -13.29
C MET A 1 -21.84 13.55 -12.21
N GLY A 2 -21.85 12.26 -12.55
CA GLY A 2 -21.60 11.21 -11.55
C GLY A 2 -20.17 11.29 -11.02
N LEU A 3 -19.98 11.08 -9.72
CA LEU A 3 -18.66 10.99 -9.08
C LEU A 3 -17.82 9.86 -9.68
N HIS A 4 -18.48 8.86 -10.28
CA HIS A 4 -17.87 7.71 -10.94
C HIS A 4 -18.55 7.39 -12.29
N ASP A 5 -17.82 6.75 -13.20
CA ASP A 5 -18.33 6.22 -14.47
C ASP A 5 -19.19 4.98 -14.19
N ALA A 6 -20.42 4.90 -14.71
CA ALA A 6 -21.31 3.77 -14.45
C ALA A 6 -20.80 2.44 -15.05
N GLU A 7 -19.99 2.52 -16.12
CA GLU A 7 -19.43 1.39 -16.86
C GLU A 7 -17.96 1.14 -16.49
N TRP A 8 -17.50 1.65 -15.34
CA TRP A 8 -16.10 1.57 -14.93
C TRP A 8 -15.56 0.13 -14.94
N GLU A 9 -16.37 -0.85 -14.53
CA GLU A 9 -15.97 -2.27 -14.51
C GLU A 9 -15.71 -2.83 -15.91
N SER A 10 -16.54 -2.48 -16.90
CA SER A 10 -16.33 -2.89 -18.30
C SER A 10 -15.05 -2.26 -18.84
N ARG A 11 -14.90 -0.94 -18.64
CA ARG A 11 -13.73 -0.17 -19.12
C ARG A 11 -12.41 -0.68 -18.54
N LEU A 12 -12.41 -1.16 -17.30
CA LEU A 12 -11.22 -1.80 -16.71
C LEU A 12 -10.78 -3.07 -17.46
N ARG A 13 -11.72 -3.79 -18.10
CA ARG A 13 -11.43 -5.04 -18.81
C ARG A 13 -11.01 -4.83 -20.26
N GLU A 14 -11.27 -3.65 -20.81
CA GLU A 14 -11.00 -3.31 -22.22
C GLU A 14 -9.52 -3.05 -22.51
N GLY A 15 -8.71 -2.80 -21.47
CA GLY A 15 -7.26 -2.65 -21.59
C GLY A 15 -6.72 -1.30 -21.13
N PRO A 16 -5.39 -1.10 -21.21
CA PRO A 16 -4.70 0.05 -20.63
C PRO A 16 -5.21 1.41 -21.10
N GLU A 17 -5.54 1.55 -22.39
CA GLU A 17 -6.02 2.81 -22.96
C GLU A 17 -7.41 3.20 -22.41
N SER A 18 -8.30 2.22 -22.23
CA SER A 18 -9.63 2.45 -21.64
C SER A 18 -9.52 2.77 -20.15
N ILE A 19 -8.58 2.13 -19.43
CA ILE A 19 -8.26 2.46 -18.03
C ILE A 19 -7.74 3.90 -17.92
N GLU A 20 -6.81 4.32 -18.79
CA GLU A 20 -6.30 5.69 -18.77
C GLU A 20 -7.43 6.71 -19.05
N ALA A 21 -8.26 6.45 -20.05
CA ALA A 21 -9.42 7.29 -20.36
C ALA A 21 -10.41 7.36 -19.20
N LEU A 22 -10.70 6.22 -18.55
CA LEU A 22 -11.56 6.14 -17.36
C LEU A 22 -10.96 6.96 -16.21
N LEU A 23 -9.68 6.77 -15.91
CA LEU A 23 -8.97 7.56 -14.92
C LEU A 23 -9.14 9.04 -15.26
N ARG A 24 -8.82 9.49 -16.47
CA ARG A 24 -8.92 10.91 -16.87
C ARG A 24 -10.30 11.53 -16.64
N ARG A 25 -11.38 10.77 -16.51
CA ARG A 25 -12.75 11.26 -16.26
C ARG A 25 -13.09 11.49 -14.78
N PHE A 26 -12.45 10.82 -13.83
CA PHE A 26 -12.82 10.97 -12.40
C PHE A 26 -12.57 12.39 -11.89
N ARG A 27 -13.58 13.00 -11.26
CA ARG A 27 -13.50 14.35 -10.68
C ARG A 27 -14.29 14.41 -9.36
N PRO A 28 -13.67 14.76 -8.22
CA PRO A 28 -12.22 14.93 -8.01
C PRO A 28 -11.47 13.58 -7.95
N PHE A 29 -10.16 13.62 -8.18
CA PHE A 29 -9.28 12.48 -7.88
C PHE A 29 -8.89 12.50 -6.41
N SER A 30 -9.56 11.70 -5.59
CA SER A 30 -9.29 11.67 -4.15
C SER A 30 -8.83 10.31 -3.62
N ALA A 31 -9.09 9.23 -4.36
CA ALA A 31 -8.82 7.86 -3.89
C ALA A 31 -7.35 7.63 -3.49
N HIS A 32 -6.39 8.14 -4.28
CA HIS A 32 -4.96 8.03 -3.96
C HIS A 32 -4.60 8.69 -2.62
N ARG A 33 -5.22 9.82 -2.28
CA ARG A 33 -4.97 10.52 -1.00
C ARG A 33 -5.57 9.77 0.18
N VAL A 34 -6.77 9.20 0.00
CA VAL A 34 -7.46 8.45 1.05
C VAL A 34 -6.77 7.11 1.31
N LEU A 35 -6.30 6.43 0.27
CA LEU A 35 -5.69 5.10 0.38
C LEU A 35 -4.21 5.14 0.78
N ARG A 36 -3.48 6.20 0.45
CA ARG A 36 -2.03 6.32 0.70
C ARG A 36 -1.66 5.97 2.15
N PRO A 37 -2.30 6.51 3.21
CA PRO A 37 -1.91 6.21 4.58
C PRO A 37 -1.99 4.72 4.93
N PHE A 38 -3.00 4.03 4.42
CA PHE A 38 -3.18 2.60 4.63
C PHE A 38 -2.12 1.78 3.89
N VAL A 39 -1.91 2.08 2.61
CA VAL A 39 -0.93 1.35 1.77
C VAL A 39 0.48 1.53 2.32
N GLU A 40 0.87 2.76 2.66
CA GLU A 40 2.17 3.06 3.24
C GLU A 40 2.34 2.37 4.61
N ALA A 41 1.31 2.39 5.45
CA ALA A 41 1.38 1.70 6.74
C ALA A 41 1.54 0.18 6.59
N TYR A 42 0.81 -0.41 5.65
CA TYR A 42 0.84 -1.85 5.43
C TYR A 42 2.18 -2.27 4.84
N ARG A 43 2.76 -1.45 3.96
CA ARG A 43 4.12 -1.65 3.43
C ARG A 43 5.15 -1.72 4.56
N VAL A 44 5.07 -0.86 5.58
CA VAL A 44 6.00 -0.92 6.73
C VAL A 44 5.92 -2.28 7.43
N VAL A 45 4.72 -2.78 7.68
CA VAL A 45 4.52 -4.10 8.33
C VAL A 45 5.03 -5.22 7.43
N ALA A 46 4.78 -5.17 6.13
CA ALA A 46 5.29 -6.16 5.18
C ALA A 46 6.83 -6.15 5.11
N ASP A 47 7.44 -4.96 5.01
CA ASP A 47 8.89 -4.75 5.01
C ASP A 47 9.53 -5.21 6.35
N ALA A 48 8.81 -5.10 7.47
CA ALA A 48 9.26 -5.60 8.77
C ALA A 48 9.07 -7.12 8.96
N LEU A 49 8.08 -7.73 8.30
CA LEU A 49 7.85 -9.18 8.31
C LEU A 49 8.86 -9.92 7.43
N GLU A 50 9.17 -9.38 6.24
CA GLU A 50 10.03 -10.02 5.23
C GLU A 50 11.35 -10.60 5.77
N PRO A 51 12.17 -9.88 6.59
CA PRO A 51 13.44 -10.41 7.07
C PRO A 51 13.32 -11.33 8.30
N ARG A 52 12.11 -11.54 8.85
CA ARG A 52 11.96 -12.33 10.08
C ARG A 52 12.18 -13.82 9.82
N PRO A 53 12.87 -14.54 10.74
CA PRO A 53 12.96 -16.00 10.70
C PRO A 53 11.58 -16.67 10.63
N ALA A 54 11.48 -17.77 9.92
CA ALA A 54 10.21 -18.50 9.73
C ALA A 54 9.82 -19.33 10.95
N GLU A 55 10.78 -19.67 11.79
CA GLU A 55 10.63 -20.50 12.98
C GLU A 55 10.35 -19.68 14.24
N ALA A 56 10.66 -18.38 14.21
CA ALA A 56 10.56 -17.51 15.36
C ALA A 56 9.12 -16.99 15.54
N PRO A 57 8.48 -17.25 16.71
CA PRO A 57 7.17 -16.69 17.00
C PRO A 57 7.20 -15.16 16.97
N LEU A 58 6.08 -14.56 16.58
CA LEU A 58 5.91 -13.10 16.55
C LEU A 58 5.30 -12.64 17.88
N GLU A 59 6.07 -11.86 18.64
CA GLU A 59 5.57 -11.12 19.79
C GLU A 59 5.00 -9.79 19.26
N GLU A 60 3.67 -9.64 19.35
CA GLU A 60 2.94 -8.59 18.63
C GLU A 60 3.33 -7.19 19.10
N GLU A 61 3.48 -6.99 20.41
CA GLU A 61 3.75 -5.66 20.95
C GLU A 61 5.16 -5.18 20.56
N ALA A 62 6.15 -6.06 20.68
CA ALA A 62 7.52 -5.79 20.24
C ALA A 62 7.60 -5.58 18.73
N PHE A 63 6.84 -6.36 17.94
CA PHE A 63 6.81 -6.22 16.50
C PHE A 63 6.21 -4.88 16.05
N LEU A 64 5.09 -4.46 16.65
CA LEU A 64 4.47 -3.17 16.34
C LEU A 64 5.36 -1.99 16.76
N ARG A 65 6.10 -2.10 17.88
CA ARG A 65 7.13 -1.11 18.24
C ARG A 65 8.25 -1.03 17.20
N ALA A 66 8.72 -2.17 16.69
CA ALA A 66 9.72 -2.18 15.62
C ALA A 66 9.18 -1.54 14.34
N CYS A 67 7.90 -1.77 14.00
CA CYS A 67 7.23 -1.10 12.88
C CYS A 67 7.14 0.42 13.07
N MET A 68 6.88 0.91 14.29
CA MET A 68 6.91 2.35 14.60
C MET A 68 8.30 2.94 14.32
N ALA A 69 9.37 2.30 14.79
CA ALA A 69 10.73 2.76 14.52
C ALA A 69 11.06 2.76 13.01
N LEU A 70 10.69 1.68 12.30
CA LEU A 70 10.90 1.56 10.85
C LEU A 70 10.07 2.61 10.07
N GLY A 71 8.82 2.84 10.47
CA GLY A 71 7.97 3.86 9.87
C GLY A 71 8.55 5.26 10.02
N GLN A 72 9.04 5.60 11.22
CA GLN A 72 9.75 6.87 11.45
C GLN A 72 11.01 7.00 10.59
N GLN A 73 11.79 5.92 10.46
CA GLN A 73 12.93 5.89 9.54
C GLN A 73 12.49 6.16 8.09
N TYR A 74 11.39 5.58 7.63
CA TYR A 74 10.89 5.80 6.28
C TYR A 74 10.44 7.24 6.05
N VAL A 75 9.83 7.89 7.04
CA VAL A 75 9.50 9.33 6.98
C VAL A 75 10.79 10.16 6.83
N LEU A 76 11.81 9.91 7.66
CA LEU A 76 13.10 10.62 7.59
C LEU A 76 13.80 10.42 6.23
N GLN A 77 13.66 9.24 5.63
CA GLN A 77 14.19 8.91 4.31
C GLN A 77 13.29 9.36 3.15
N ARG A 78 12.16 10.03 3.42
CA ARG A 78 11.15 10.40 2.41
C ARG A 78 10.62 9.22 1.58
N ARG A 79 10.57 8.03 2.18
CA ARG A 79 10.00 6.80 1.59
C ARG A 79 8.49 6.65 1.85
N ILE A 80 7.97 7.41 2.81
CA ILE A 80 6.57 7.57 3.17
C ILE A 80 6.27 9.07 3.04
N LEU A 81 5.18 9.41 2.34
CA LEU A 81 4.82 10.81 2.09
C LEU A 81 3.81 11.34 3.11
N SER A 82 3.04 10.44 3.73
CA SER A 82 2.07 10.76 4.78
C SER A 82 2.63 10.42 6.16
N PRO A 83 3.00 11.41 7.01
CA PRO A 83 3.34 11.13 8.41
C PRO A 83 2.25 10.36 9.16
N GLU A 84 0.98 10.52 8.78
CA GLU A 84 -0.16 9.79 9.38
C GLU A 84 -0.14 8.28 9.08
N SER A 85 0.63 7.83 8.08
CA SER A 85 0.88 6.42 7.79
C SER A 85 1.62 5.72 8.94
N VAL A 86 2.36 6.46 9.77
CA VAL A 86 3.06 5.92 10.94
C VAL A 86 2.10 5.91 12.13
N SER A 87 1.24 4.88 12.16
CA SER A 87 0.17 4.75 13.15
C SER A 87 0.08 3.33 13.69
N GLN A 88 0.07 3.21 15.02
CA GLN A 88 -0.09 1.92 15.70
C GLN A 88 -1.38 1.21 15.30
N VAL A 89 -2.48 1.96 15.12
CA VAL A 89 -3.79 1.41 14.71
C VAL A 89 -3.72 0.84 13.29
N LEU A 90 -3.08 1.57 12.36
CA LEU A 90 -2.92 1.10 10.98
C LEU A 90 -1.99 -0.12 10.90
N PHE A 91 -0.90 -0.13 11.67
CA PHE A 91 0.00 -1.28 11.74
C PHE A 91 -0.66 -2.52 12.35
N ALA A 92 -1.47 -2.38 13.41
CA ALA A 92 -2.23 -3.50 13.95
C ALA A 92 -3.21 -4.10 12.93
N THR A 93 -3.84 -3.24 12.11
CA THR A 93 -4.73 -3.68 11.04
C THR A 93 -3.95 -4.40 9.92
N ALA A 94 -2.79 -3.86 9.52
CA ALA A 94 -1.90 -4.51 8.56
C ALA A 94 -1.39 -5.88 9.04
N LEU A 95 -1.03 -5.99 10.32
CA LEU A 95 -0.62 -7.25 10.93
C LEU A 95 -1.77 -8.25 10.96
N SER A 96 -3.01 -7.79 11.20
CA SER A 96 -4.21 -8.62 11.11
C SER A 96 -4.43 -9.16 9.69
N LEU A 97 -4.22 -8.33 8.66
CA LEU A 97 -4.24 -8.78 7.26
C LEU A 97 -3.14 -9.84 7.00
N ALA A 98 -1.92 -9.60 7.47
CA ALA A 98 -0.82 -10.55 7.31
C ALA A 98 -1.10 -11.88 8.00
N ARG A 99 -1.71 -11.85 9.19
CA ARG A 99 -2.18 -13.05 9.92
C ARG A 99 -3.24 -13.81 9.14
N ASN A 100 -4.26 -13.12 8.62
CA ASN A 100 -5.29 -13.73 7.77
C ASN A 100 -4.72 -14.36 6.49
N ARG A 101 -3.60 -13.82 5.98
CA ARG A 101 -2.86 -14.37 4.84
C ARG A 101 -1.85 -15.46 5.24
N GLY A 102 -1.81 -15.89 6.50
CA GLY A 102 -0.92 -16.94 7.00
C GLY A 102 0.56 -16.56 6.96
N LEU A 103 0.89 -15.28 7.19
CA LEU A 103 2.26 -14.75 7.10
C LEU A 103 2.92 -14.53 8.48
N VAL A 104 2.19 -14.80 9.56
CA VAL A 104 2.62 -14.48 10.94
C VAL A 104 3.07 -15.73 11.69
N ASP A 105 2.24 -16.76 11.72
CA ASP A 105 2.49 -17.97 12.51
C ASP A 105 3.67 -18.78 11.93
N PRO A 106 4.55 -19.31 12.78
CA PRO A 106 5.73 -20.03 12.33
C PRO A 106 5.41 -21.42 11.76
N GLY A 107 6.34 -21.98 11.01
CA GLY A 107 6.34 -23.40 10.65
C GLY A 107 5.78 -23.77 9.26
N ALA A 108 5.30 -22.79 8.48
CA ALA A 108 5.02 -23.03 7.06
C ALA A 108 6.34 -23.06 6.25
N PRO A 109 6.60 -24.08 5.41
CA PRO A 109 7.87 -24.25 4.71
C PRO A 109 8.13 -23.17 3.65
N ASP A 110 7.07 -22.50 3.18
CA ASP A 110 7.10 -21.43 2.16
C ASP A 110 6.90 -20.03 2.77
N LEU A 111 6.99 -19.89 4.10
CA LEU A 111 6.66 -18.66 4.82
C LEU A 111 7.57 -17.49 4.42
N VAL A 112 8.86 -17.76 4.19
CA VAL A 112 9.83 -16.72 3.80
C VAL A 112 9.48 -16.17 2.42
N GLU A 113 9.27 -17.05 1.45
CA GLU A 113 8.89 -16.71 0.08
C GLU A 113 7.58 -15.94 0.04
N ARG A 114 6.59 -16.35 0.85
CA ARG A 114 5.29 -15.67 0.93
C ARG A 114 5.38 -14.30 1.59
N ARG A 115 6.21 -14.12 2.63
CA ARG A 115 6.47 -12.80 3.23
C ARG A 115 7.14 -11.87 2.24
N ARG A 116 8.10 -12.37 1.45
CA ARG A 116 8.73 -11.62 0.35
C ARG A 116 7.73 -11.22 -0.73
N ALA A 117 6.90 -12.17 -1.18
CA ALA A 117 5.86 -11.88 -2.18
C ALA A 117 4.87 -10.81 -1.68
N PHE A 118 4.49 -10.88 -0.40
CA PHE A 118 3.62 -9.88 0.23
C PHE A 118 4.27 -8.49 0.31
N ALA A 119 5.55 -8.41 0.67
CA ALA A 119 6.29 -7.16 0.67
C ALA A 119 6.39 -6.55 -0.73
N GLU A 120 6.70 -7.36 -1.74
CA GLU A 120 6.72 -6.92 -3.15
C GLU A 120 5.35 -6.45 -3.65
N GLU A 121 4.26 -7.15 -3.30
CA GLU A 121 2.89 -6.72 -3.60
C GLU A 121 2.63 -5.31 -3.06
N LEU A 122 2.98 -5.03 -1.81
CA LEU A 122 2.71 -3.72 -1.21
C LEU A 122 3.65 -2.62 -1.72
N ARG A 123 4.89 -2.95 -2.08
CA ARG A 123 5.79 -2.03 -2.80
C ARG A 123 5.22 -1.65 -4.15
N GLU A 124 4.68 -2.61 -4.90
CA GLU A 124 4.00 -2.39 -6.18
C GLU A 124 2.74 -1.51 -6.03
N VAL A 125 1.88 -1.81 -5.06
CA VAL A 125 0.68 -0.98 -4.79
C VAL A 125 1.08 0.44 -4.41
N THR A 126 2.12 0.62 -3.59
CA THR A 126 2.64 1.96 -3.25
C THR A 126 3.07 2.71 -4.51
N ARG A 127 3.85 2.08 -5.41
CA ARG A 127 4.27 2.69 -6.68
C ARG A 127 3.09 3.08 -7.57
N ARG A 128 2.00 2.30 -7.58
CA ARG A 128 0.78 2.64 -8.32
C ARG A 128 0.06 3.85 -7.73
N VAL A 129 0.01 3.98 -6.40
CA VAL A 129 -0.53 5.18 -5.74
C VAL A 129 0.30 6.42 -6.11
N ASP A 130 1.63 6.30 -6.12
CA ASP A 130 2.53 7.39 -6.54
C ASP A 130 2.32 7.78 -8.01
N ALA A 131 2.12 6.81 -8.90
CA ALA A 131 1.83 7.09 -10.30
C ALA A 131 0.51 7.87 -10.48
N VAL A 132 -0.54 7.51 -9.73
CA VAL A 132 -1.82 8.24 -9.77
C VAL A 132 -1.67 9.65 -9.22
N ASP A 133 -0.89 9.84 -8.16
CA ASP A 133 -0.60 11.16 -7.59
C ASP A 133 0.16 12.06 -8.59
N ALA A 134 1.16 11.49 -9.28
CA ALA A 134 1.89 12.18 -10.34
C ALA A 134 1.00 12.62 -11.52
N LEU A 135 0.05 11.78 -11.93
CA LEU A 135 -0.96 12.15 -12.93
C LEU A 135 -1.82 13.33 -12.47
N VAL A 136 -2.22 13.34 -11.20
CA VAL A 136 -3.02 14.45 -10.64
C VAL A 136 -2.20 15.74 -10.58
N ALA A 137 -0.93 15.66 -10.19
CA ALA A 137 -0.02 16.81 -10.19
C ALA A 137 0.17 17.39 -11.61
N ALA A 138 0.42 16.53 -12.61
CA ALA A 138 0.58 16.95 -14.00
C ALA A 138 -0.69 17.62 -14.57
N ARG A 139 -1.88 17.18 -14.15
CA ARG A 139 -3.14 17.86 -14.51
C ARG A 139 -3.25 19.24 -13.89
N HIS A 140 -2.94 19.40 -12.60
CA HIS A 140 -3.01 20.70 -11.94
C HIS A 140 -2.05 21.73 -12.56
N THR A 141 -0.92 21.29 -13.12
CA THR A 141 0.03 22.17 -13.82
C THR A 141 -0.32 22.42 -15.29
N GLY A 142 -1.42 21.83 -15.80
CA GLY A 142 -1.85 21.97 -17.20
C GLY A 142 -1.00 21.20 -18.22
N LEU A 143 -0.19 20.23 -17.77
CA LEU A 143 0.61 19.39 -18.66
C LEU A 143 -0.20 18.27 -19.32
N ILE A 144 -1.36 17.94 -18.75
CA ILE A 144 -2.32 16.99 -19.30
C ILE A 144 -3.75 17.49 -19.07
N ASP A 145 -4.62 17.25 -20.06
CA ASP A 145 -6.07 17.50 -19.96
C ASP A 145 -6.78 16.48 -19.03
#